data_AF-A0A452EWM8-F1
#
_entry.id   AF-A0A452EWM8-F1
#
_cell.length_a   1.000
_cell.length_b   1.000
_cell.length_c   1.000
_cell.angle_alpha   90.00
_cell.angle_beta   90.00
_cell.angle_gamma   90.00
#
_symmetry.space_group_name_H-M   'P 1'
#
loop_
_entity.id
_entity.type
_entity.pdbx_description
1 polymer ?
#
loop_
_entity_poly.entity_id
_entity_poly.type
_entity_poly.pdbx_seq_one_letter_code
_entity_poly.pdbx_strand_id
1 'polypeptide(L)'
;MAPAPSFRGHQWTYNSVRGSCLLLLLVMSNLLLCEGNPCPSCSPDEFDTFLQNLTDLFIDASWLSHDFHNCSTIMFKEFDEKYAQGKLYYINATDSCHNNSFHSPEERDKAHQLNNEDISKWTLVLLYSWNKPLYHLVMELKKAFLSSAIEIENMSEKLQAFIGSQFRKVSILQRMHEVPSTWSGLPSLKSSDEDRHHSELYNLFHCLCRDSRKVDMYIKILACRACKTC
;
A
#
# COMPACT_ATOMS: atom_id res chain seq x y z
N MET A 1 -17.14 -63.68 15.08
CA MET A 1 -16.63 -63.00 13.87
C MET A 1 -17.68 -62.01 13.41
N ALA A 2 -17.43 -60.73 13.63
CA ALA A 2 -18.16 -59.60 13.04
C ALA A 2 -17.09 -58.69 12.43
N PRO A 3 -17.20 -58.22 11.17
CA PRO A 3 -16.18 -57.36 10.60
C PRO A 3 -16.28 -55.94 11.18
N ALA A 4 -15.14 -55.38 11.56
CA ALA A 4 -15.02 -53.97 11.93
C ALA A 4 -15.17 -53.07 10.68
N PRO A 5 -15.83 -51.90 10.76
CA PRO A 5 -15.95 -51.00 9.62
C PRO A 5 -14.65 -50.23 9.37
N SER A 6 -14.30 -50.13 8.09
CA SER A 6 -13.14 -49.40 7.55
C SER A 6 -13.34 -47.88 7.70
N PHE A 7 -12.40 -47.20 8.36
CA PHE A 7 -12.29 -45.74 8.31
C PHE A 7 -11.48 -45.32 7.06
N ARG A 8 -12.18 -44.92 5.99
CA ARG A 8 -11.58 -44.07 4.95
C ARG A 8 -11.79 -42.61 5.35
N GLY A 9 -10.70 -41.86 5.45
CA GLY A 9 -10.70 -40.44 5.74
C GLY A 9 -11.40 -39.66 4.63
N HIS A 10 -12.44 -38.92 5.00
CA HIS A 10 -13.04 -37.91 4.14
C HIS A 10 -12.29 -36.59 4.33
N GLN A 11 -11.67 -36.19 3.22
CA GLN A 11 -11.11 -34.89 2.90
C GLN A 11 -12.12 -33.78 3.23
N TRP A 12 -11.76 -32.87 4.14
CA TRP A 12 -12.55 -31.66 4.40
C TRP A 12 -12.47 -30.73 3.19
N THR A 13 -13.46 -30.79 2.31
CA THR A 13 -13.71 -29.71 1.36
C THR A 13 -14.33 -28.55 2.12
N TYR A 14 -13.54 -27.52 2.40
CA TYR A 14 -14.03 -26.25 2.92
C TYR A 14 -14.92 -25.59 1.84
N ASN A 15 -16.23 -25.77 1.96
CA ASN A 15 -17.22 -25.13 1.09
C ASN A 15 -17.29 -23.63 1.41
N SER A 16 -16.77 -22.80 0.49
CA SER A 16 -16.82 -21.33 0.51
C SER A 16 -18.24 -20.75 0.46
N VAL A 17 -19.26 -21.58 0.22
CA VAL A 17 -20.66 -21.16 0.00
C VAL A 17 -21.36 -20.68 1.28
N ARG A 18 -20.85 -21.00 2.48
CA ARG A 18 -21.57 -20.70 3.73
C ARG A 18 -21.52 -19.22 4.15
N GLY A 19 -20.48 -18.49 3.76
CA GLY A 19 -20.34 -17.06 4.08
C GLY A 19 -21.23 -16.16 3.22
N SER A 20 -21.37 -16.49 1.93
CA SER A 20 -22.28 -15.77 1.02
C SER A 20 -23.75 -16.03 1.38
N CYS A 21 -24.08 -17.26 1.79
CA CYS A 21 -25.42 -17.59 2.25
C CYS A 21 -25.77 -16.89 3.57
N LEU A 22 -24.84 -16.70 4.50
CA LEU A 22 -25.08 -15.93 5.73
C LEU A 22 -25.27 -14.42 5.48
N LEU A 23 -24.55 -13.83 4.52
CA LEU A 23 -24.74 -12.44 4.11
C LEU A 23 -26.05 -12.23 3.34
N LEU A 24 -26.38 -13.15 2.42
CA LEU A 24 -27.68 -13.18 1.74
C LEU A 24 -28.81 -13.43 2.75
N LEU A 25 -28.63 -14.30 3.74
CA LEU A 25 -29.60 -14.52 4.81
C LEU A 25 -29.76 -13.27 5.68
N LEU A 26 -28.69 -12.56 6.04
CA LEU A 26 -28.78 -11.29 6.77
C LEU A 26 -29.54 -10.21 5.97
N VAL A 27 -29.26 -10.09 4.67
CA VAL A 27 -29.95 -9.15 3.78
C VAL A 27 -31.42 -9.52 3.61
N MET A 28 -31.72 -10.81 3.43
CA MET A 28 -33.09 -11.30 3.27
C MET A 28 -33.87 -11.30 4.60
N SER A 29 -33.21 -11.48 5.74
CA SER A 29 -33.80 -11.34 7.08
C SER A 29 -34.20 -9.89 7.35
N ASN A 30 -33.40 -8.92 6.92
CA ASN A 30 -33.77 -7.49 7.00
C ASN A 30 -34.93 -7.14 6.05
N LEU A 31 -35.01 -7.77 4.87
CA LEU A 31 -36.13 -7.60 3.95
C LEU A 31 -37.44 -8.25 4.43
N LEU A 32 -37.35 -9.41 5.10
CA LEU A 32 -38.52 -10.16 5.59
C LEU A 32 -39.04 -9.68 6.94
N LEU A 33 -38.20 -9.04 7.77
CA LEU A 33 -38.61 -8.45 9.05
C LEU A 33 -39.36 -7.11 8.89
N CYS A 34 -39.28 -6.49 7.71
CA CYS A 34 -40.04 -5.29 7.39
C CYS A 34 -41.35 -5.68 6.71
N GLU A 35 -42.31 -6.15 7.52
CA GLU A 35 -43.72 -6.36 7.14
C GLU A 35 -44.39 -5.02 6.77
N GLY A 36 -44.03 -4.45 5.62
CA GLY A 36 -44.70 -3.27 5.06
C GLY A 36 -44.49 -1.94 5.82
N ASN A 37 -43.62 -1.88 6.82
CA ASN A 37 -43.19 -0.64 7.48
C ASN A 37 -41.76 -0.26 7.08
N PRO A 38 -41.42 1.04 7.00
CA PRO A 38 -40.07 1.48 6.69
C PRO A 38 -39.09 0.97 7.75
N CYS A 39 -38.09 0.18 7.34
CA CYS A 39 -37.06 -0.33 8.23
C CYS A 39 -36.29 0.85 8.89
N PRO A 40 -36.21 0.93 10.24
CA PRO A 40 -35.47 2.00 10.91
C PRO A 40 -33.95 1.97 10.64
N SER A 41 -33.41 0.82 10.23
CA SER A 41 -31.97 0.59 9.99
C SER A 41 -31.50 0.89 8.57
N CYS A 42 -32.39 1.39 7.72
CA CYS A 42 -32.07 1.87 6.37
C CYS A 42 -32.68 3.25 6.18
N SER A 43 -32.38 4.16 7.10
CA SER A 43 -32.66 5.58 6.85
C SER A 43 -31.70 6.07 5.75
N PRO A 44 -32.18 6.90 4.80
CA PRO A 44 -31.30 7.56 3.83
C PRO A 44 -30.14 8.29 4.51
N ASP A 45 -30.41 8.84 5.71
CA ASP A 45 -29.47 9.62 6.53
C ASP A 45 -28.27 8.79 7.02
N GLU A 46 -28.47 7.53 7.43
CA GLU A 46 -27.39 6.63 7.86
C GLU A 46 -26.51 6.17 6.68
N PHE A 47 -27.12 5.93 5.51
CA PHE A 47 -26.39 5.56 4.30
C PHE A 47 -25.56 6.72 3.73
N ASP A 48 -26.16 7.92 3.69
CA ASP A 48 -25.48 9.14 3.26
C ASP A 48 -24.33 9.50 4.22
N THR A 49 -24.53 9.32 5.53
CA THR A 49 -23.47 9.50 6.54
C THR A 49 -22.31 8.51 6.35
N PHE A 50 -22.61 7.24 6.05
CA PHE A 50 -21.58 6.24 5.76
C PHE A 50 -20.77 6.58 4.50
N LEU A 51 -21.46 7.01 3.44
CA LEU A 51 -20.80 7.39 2.17
C LEU A 51 -19.94 8.65 2.33
N GLN A 52 -20.40 9.62 3.14
CA GLN A 52 -19.62 10.80 3.51
C GLN A 52 -18.35 10.41 4.27
N ASN A 53 -18.46 9.58 5.30
CA ASN A 53 -17.31 9.10 6.06
C ASN A 53 -16.29 8.36 5.17
N LEU A 54 -16.76 7.56 4.22
CA LEU A 54 -15.87 6.87 3.27
C LEU A 54 -15.15 7.87 2.34
N THR A 55 -15.87 8.89 1.89
CA THR A 55 -15.32 9.97 1.06
C THR A 55 -14.23 10.76 1.80
N ASP A 56 -14.50 11.12 3.05
CA ASP A 56 -13.55 11.83 3.91
C ASP A 56 -12.27 11.02 4.12
N LEU A 57 -12.39 9.70 4.35
CA LEU A 57 -11.23 8.81 4.47
C LEU A 57 -10.35 8.78 3.20
N PHE A 58 -10.95 8.83 2.01
CA PHE A 58 -10.20 8.89 0.75
C PHE A 58 -9.54 10.26 0.52
N ILE A 59 -10.19 11.34 0.96
CA ILE A 59 -9.62 12.69 0.93
C ILE A 59 -8.41 12.76 1.87
N ASP A 60 -8.54 12.27 3.09
CA ASP A 60 -7.45 12.21 4.07
C ASP A 60 -6.27 11.37 3.56
N ALA A 61 -6.56 10.21 2.97
CA ALA A 61 -5.54 9.37 2.35
C ALA A 61 -4.83 10.09 1.19
N SER A 62 -5.56 10.89 0.41
CA SER A 62 -4.98 11.67 -0.69
C SER A 62 -4.02 12.74 -0.17
N TRP A 63 -4.39 13.47 0.88
CA TRP A 63 -3.50 14.42 1.55
C TRP A 63 -2.27 13.74 2.14
N LEU A 64 -2.47 12.64 2.86
CA LEU A 64 -1.37 11.86 3.43
C LEU A 64 -0.40 11.34 2.35
N SER A 65 -0.93 10.89 1.22
CA SER A 65 -0.10 10.42 0.09
C SER A 65 0.66 11.54 -0.61
N HIS A 66 0.06 12.72 -0.69
CA HIS A 66 0.72 13.93 -1.20
C HIS A 66 1.88 14.32 -0.29
N ASP A 67 1.68 14.33 1.02
CA ASP A 67 2.71 14.69 1.99
C ASP A 67 3.83 13.64 2.02
N PHE A 68 3.49 12.35 1.91
CA PHE A 68 4.47 11.28 1.73
C PHE A 68 5.37 11.52 0.52
N HIS A 69 4.78 11.86 -0.64
CA HIS A 69 5.55 12.20 -1.83
C HIS A 69 6.37 13.48 -1.67
N ASN A 70 5.78 14.53 -1.11
CA ASN A 70 6.45 15.81 -0.93
C ASN A 70 7.66 15.69 0.01
N CYS A 71 7.50 15.06 1.18
CA CYS A 71 8.61 14.82 2.11
C CYS A 71 9.73 14.00 1.47
N SER A 72 9.40 12.96 0.70
CA SER A 72 10.42 12.17 -0.01
C SER A 72 11.17 13.00 -1.07
N THR A 73 10.47 13.91 -1.75
CA THR A 73 11.06 14.80 -2.76
C THR A 73 11.99 15.83 -2.13
N ILE A 74 11.57 16.44 -1.02
CA ILE A 74 12.37 17.41 -0.27
C ILE A 74 13.63 16.73 0.26
N MET A 75 13.49 15.57 0.90
CA MET A 75 14.62 14.81 1.45
C MET A 75 15.63 14.43 0.35
N PHE A 76 15.17 14.01 -0.83
CA PHE A 76 16.04 13.72 -1.97
C PHE A 76 16.79 14.98 -2.46
N LYS A 77 16.09 16.10 -2.66
CA LYS A 77 16.70 17.35 -3.12
C LYS A 77 17.74 17.88 -2.15
N GLU A 78 17.42 17.94 -0.86
CA GLU A 78 18.35 18.39 0.17
C GLU A 78 19.61 17.50 0.24
N PHE A 79 19.44 16.18 0.06
CA PHE A 79 20.59 15.28 0.00
C PHE A 79 21.41 15.49 -1.27
N ASP A 80 20.77 15.62 -2.43
CA ASP A 80 21.44 15.85 -3.72
C ASP A 80 22.27 17.14 -3.71
N GLU A 81 21.68 18.24 -3.23
CA GLU A 81 22.34 19.53 -3.09
C GLU A 81 23.54 19.51 -2.15
N LYS A 82 23.47 18.71 -1.08
CA LYS A 82 24.49 18.71 -0.03
C LYS A 82 25.60 17.69 -0.24
N TYR A 83 25.29 16.52 -0.81
CA TYR A 83 26.20 15.37 -0.84
C TYR A 83 26.50 14.82 -2.23
N ALA A 84 25.65 15.09 -3.23
CA ALA A 84 25.80 14.51 -4.58
C ALA A 84 26.33 15.50 -5.62
N GLN A 85 26.45 16.79 -5.30
CA GLN A 85 27.01 17.78 -6.23
C GLN A 85 28.44 17.42 -6.66
N GLY A 86 28.66 17.38 -7.97
CA GLY A 86 29.95 16.96 -8.57
C GLY A 86 30.21 15.45 -8.52
N LYS A 87 29.26 14.64 -8.03
CA LYS A 87 29.31 13.17 -8.04
C LYS A 87 28.50 12.62 -9.21
N LEU A 88 28.79 11.37 -9.59
CA LEU A 88 28.13 10.66 -10.69
C LEU A 88 27.11 9.63 -10.19
N TYR A 89 26.54 9.82 -8.99
CA TYR A 89 25.58 8.88 -8.39
C TYR A 89 24.34 8.68 -9.27
N TYR A 90 23.93 9.71 -10.03
CA TYR A 90 22.76 9.66 -10.91
C TYR A 90 22.86 8.62 -12.03
N ILE A 91 24.07 8.21 -12.47
CA ILE A 91 24.25 7.36 -13.66
C ILE A 91 23.54 6.01 -13.51
N ASN A 92 23.53 5.44 -12.30
CA ASN A 92 22.93 4.12 -12.04
C ASN A 92 21.67 4.19 -11.17
N ALA A 93 21.25 5.38 -10.73
CA ALA A 93 20.21 5.53 -9.71
C ALA A 93 18.88 4.95 -10.17
N THR A 94 18.48 5.20 -11.42
CA THR A 94 17.21 4.70 -11.97
C THR A 94 17.20 3.17 -12.08
N ASP A 95 18.31 2.54 -12.48
CA ASP A 95 18.41 1.09 -12.63
C ASP A 95 18.61 0.36 -11.29
N SER A 96 19.00 1.08 -10.24
CA SER A 96 19.28 0.53 -8.91
C SER A 96 18.05 0.27 -8.04
N CYS A 97 16.87 0.75 -8.43
CA CYS A 97 15.67 0.61 -7.61
C CYS A 97 15.21 -0.86 -7.54
N HIS A 98 15.08 -1.35 -6.31
CA HIS A 98 14.75 -2.76 -6.00
C HIS A 98 13.40 -3.24 -6.59
N ASN A 99 12.54 -2.30 -6.96
CA ASN A 99 11.22 -2.52 -7.54
C ASN A 99 11.14 -2.25 -9.04
N ASN A 100 12.25 -2.06 -9.75
CA ASN A 100 12.27 -1.91 -11.21
C ASN A 100 11.66 -3.10 -11.96
N SER A 101 11.71 -4.29 -11.36
CA SER A 101 11.05 -5.49 -11.89
C SER A 101 9.52 -5.41 -11.83
N PHE A 102 8.96 -4.44 -11.10
CA PHE A 102 7.52 -4.28 -10.99
C PHE A 102 7.00 -3.54 -12.22
N HIS A 103 6.08 -4.16 -12.94
CA HIS A 103 5.38 -3.56 -14.08
C HIS A 103 4.25 -2.62 -13.66
N SER A 104 4.42 -1.90 -12.55
CA SER A 104 3.42 -0.94 -12.05
C SER A 104 3.36 0.28 -12.99
N PRO A 105 2.17 0.70 -13.45
CA PRO A 105 2.06 1.81 -14.39
C PRO A 105 2.60 3.12 -13.82
N GLU A 106 3.54 3.75 -14.52
CA GLU A 106 4.11 5.04 -14.11
C GLU A 106 3.33 6.22 -14.67
N GLU A 107 2.73 6.06 -15.85
CA GLU A 107 1.93 7.10 -16.47
C GLU A 107 0.48 7.07 -15.97
N ARG A 108 -0.04 8.28 -15.68
CA ARG A 108 -1.40 8.50 -15.19
C ARG A 108 -2.45 7.83 -16.07
N ASP A 109 -2.34 7.94 -17.40
CA ASP A 109 -3.35 7.39 -18.33
C ASP A 109 -3.42 5.86 -18.27
N LYS A 110 -2.28 5.19 -18.14
CA LYS A 110 -2.24 3.73 -17.97
C LYS A 110 -2.76 3.32 -16.60
N ALA A 111 -2.44 4.09 -15.55
CA ALA A 111 -2.96 3.86 -14.21
C ALA A 111 -4.49 4.00 -14.15
N HIS A 112 -5.08 4.97 -14.86
CA HIS A 112 -6.53 5.14 -14.95
C HIS A 112 -7.25 3.96 -15.64
N GLN A 113 -6.56 3.16 -16.44
CA GLN A 113 -7.14 1.98 -17.09
C GLN A 113 -7.23 0.76 -16.15
N LEU A 114 -6.46 0.75 -15.05
CA LEU A 114 -6.52 -0.32 -14.05
C LEU A 114 -7.83 -0.25 -13.24
N ASN A 115 -8.37 -1.40 -12.85
CA ASN A 115 -9.47 -1.46 -11.89
C ASN A 115 -8.98 -1.11 -10.47
N ASN A 116 -9.91 -0.84 -9.53
CA ASN A 116 -9.54 -0.47 -8.15
C ASN A 116 -8.74 -1.56 -7.43
N GLU A 117 -8.98 -2.84 -7.73
CA GLU A 117 -8.30 -3.96 -7.10
C GLU A 117 -6.81 -3.99 -7.48
N ASP A 118 -6.50 -3.79 -8.77
CA ASP A 118 -5.13 -3.73 -9.28
C ASP A 118 -4.38 -2.49 -8.83
N ILE A 119 -5.04 -1.32 -8.78
CA ILE A 119 -4.43 -0.10 -8.23
C ILE A 119 -4.09 -0.32 -6.76
N SER A 120 -5.03 -0.80 -5.94
CA SER A 120 -4.78 -1.06 -4.52
C SER A 120 -3.70 -2.10 -4.30
N LYS A 121 -3.65 -3.13 -5.15
CA LYS A 121 -2.58 -4.12 -5.16
C LYS A 121 -1.23 -3.45 -5.42
N TRP A 122 -1.09 -2.67 -6.49
CA TRP A 122 0.19 -1.99 -6.78
C TRP A 122 0.60 -0.99 -5.71
N THR A 123 -0.34 -0.24 -5.14
CA THR A 123 -0.08 0.66 -4.00
C THR A 123 0.51 -0.12 -2.82
N LEU A 124 -0.11 -1.24 -2.43
CA LEU A 124 0.41 -2.08 -1.36
C LEU A 124 1.76 -2.71 -1.68
N VAL A 125 1.97 -3.20 -2.91
CA VAL A 125 3.29 -3.76 -3.33
C VAL A 125 4.38 -2.73 -3.11
N LEU A 126 4.17 -1.50 -3.57
CA LEU A 126 5.14 -0.42 -3.45
C LEU A 126 5.38 -0.08 -1.97
N LEU A 127 4.32 0.13 -1.18
CA LEU A 127 4.48 0.50 0.24
C LEU A 127 5.21 -0.61 1.02
N TYR A 128 4.82 -1.87 0.85
CA TYR A 128 5.45 -3.00 1.55
C TYR A 128 6.91 -3.23 1.12
N SER A 129 7.26 -2.99 -0.15
CA SER A 129 8.65 -3.17 -0.61
C SER A 129 9.61 -2.20 0.08
N TRP A 130 9.09 -1.04 0.52
CA TRP A 130 9.83 -0.01 1.25
C TRP A 130 9.95 -0.24 2.76
N ASN A 131 9.24 -1.20 3.37
CA ASN A 131 9.30 -1.43 4.82
C ASN A 131 10.73 -1.72 5.32
N LYS A 132 11.43 -2.65 4.67
CA LYS A 132 12.81 -3.00 5.05
C LYS A 132 13.81 -1.86 4.77
N PRO A 133 13.82 -1.23 3.58
CA PRO A 133 14.68 -0.06 3.34
C PRO A 133 14.43 1.10 4.32
N LEU A 134 13.18 1.47 4.59
CA LEU A 134 12.85 2.58 5.49
C LEU A 134 13.28 2.30 6.93
N TYR A 135 13.01 1.09 7.43
CA TYR A 135 13.47 0.65 8.75
C TYR A 135 15.00 0.83 8.89
N HIS A 136 15.76 0.36 7.90
CA HIS A 136 17.21 0.51 7.93
C HIS A 136 17.67 1.95 7.72
N LEU A 137 16.98 2.76 6.91
CA LEU A 137 17.28 4.19 6.77
C LEU A 137 17.14 4.91 8.11
N VAL A 138 16.05 4.68 8.85
CA VAL A 138 15.83 5.28 10.17
C VAL A 138 16.93 4.87 11.17
N MET A 139 17.39 3.63 11.09
CA MET A 139 18.45 3.13 11.98
C MET A 139 19.86 3.68 11.65
N GLU A 140 20.17 3.88 10.37
CA GLU A 140 21.54 4.22 9.92
C GLU A 140 21.75 5.72 9.65
N LEU A 141 20.67 6.51 9.46
CA LEU A 141 20.80 7.94 9.18
C LEU A 141 21.34 8.73 10.38
N LYS A 142 22.25 9.67 10.08
CA LYS A 142 22.72 10.68 11.05
C LYS A 142 21.56 11.62 11.43
N LYS A 143 21.77 12.50 12.42
CA LYS A 143 20.73 13.48 12.85
C LYS A 143 20.10 14.28 11.69
N ALA A 144 20.87 14.58 10.64
CA ALA A 144 20.32 15.19 9.42
C ALA A 144 19.51 14.14 8.65
N PHE A 145 18.27 14.46 8.28
CA PHE A 145 17.27 13.59 7.61
C PHE A 145 16.57 12.54 8.46
N LEU A 146 17.01 12.28 9.70
CA LEU A 146 16.37 11.30 10.58
C LEU A 146 14.89 11.62 10.84
N SER A 147 14.55 12.89 11.11
CA SER A 147 13.16 13.30 11.34
C SER A 147 12.27 13.03 10.12
N SER A 148 12.76 13.37 8.92
CA SER A 148 12.05 13.15 7.66
C SER A 148 11.89 11.66 7.37
N ALA A 149 12.91 10.85 7.63
CA ALA A 149 12.85 9.41 7.44
C ALA A 149 11.81 8.75 8.36
N ILE A 150 11.76 9.14 9.65
CA ILE A 150 10.74 8.68 10.60
C ILE A 150 9.34 9.09 10.16
N GLU A 151 9.18 10.32 9.67
CA GLU A 151 7.88 10.81 9.20
C GLU A 151 7.40 10.03 7.98
N ILE A 152 8.29 9.79 7.02
CA ILE A 152 8.03 8.99 5.81
C ILE A 152 7.66 7.54 6.16
N GLU A 153 8.37 6.91 7.10
CA GLU A 153 8.06 5.56 7.58
C GLU A 153 6.65 5.51 8.19
N ASN A 154 6.32 6.44 9.09
CA ASN A 154 5.00 6.55 9.70
C ASN A 154 3.88 6.80 8.67
N MET A 155 4.12 7.67 7.68
CA MET A 155 3.15 7.91 6.61
C MET A 155 2.93 6.66 5.76
N SER A 156 4.00 5.93 5.42
CA SER A 156 3.92 4.66 4.70
C SER A 156 3.06 3.63 5.44
N GLU A 157 3.27 3.46 6.75
CA GLU A 157 2.47 2.54 7.58
C GLU A 157 0.98 2.91 7.62
N LYS A 158 0.67 4.21 7.79
CA LYS A 158 -0.71 4.70 7.76
C LYS A 158 -1.39 4.46 6.42
N LEU A 159 -0.67 4.66 5.31
CA LEU A 159 -1.17 4.38 3.96
C LEU A 159 -1.40 2.87 3.74
N GLN A 160 -0.51 2.01 4.24
CA GLN A 160 -0.69 0.55 4.21
C GLN A 160 -1.95 0.14 4.97
N ALA A 161 -2.13 0.66 6.19
CA ALA A 161 -3.31 0.39 7.01
C ALA A 161 -4.60 0.84 6.32
N PHE A 162 -4.59 2.04 5.72
CA PHE A 162 -5.73 2.56 4.96
C PHE A 162 -6.10 1.63 3.81
N ILE A 163 -5.20 1.39 2.84
CA ILE A 163 -5.51 0.57 1.67
C ILE A 163 -5.85 -0.88 2.07
N GLY A 164 -5.12 -1.44 3.05
CA GLY A 164 -5.40 -2.77 3.58
C GLY A 164 -6.80 -2.89 4.20
N SER A 165 -7.28 -1.83 4.87
CA SER A 165 -8.62 -1.79 5.45
C SER A 165 -9.74 -1.71 4.40
N GLN A 166 -9.53 -0.90 3.35
CA GLN A 166 -10.54 -0.68 2.31
C GLN A 166 -10.67 -1.88 1.36
N PHE A 167 -9.58 -2.61 1.13
CA PHE A 167 -9.52 -3.69 0.14
C PHE A 167 -9.26 -5.06 0.77
N ARG A 168 -9.91 -5.32 1.93
CA ARG A 168 -9.83 -6.52 2.79
C ARG A 168 -10.10 -7.89 2.13
N LYS A 169 -10.18 -7.99 0.80
CA LYS A 169 -10.17 -9.29 0.11
C LYS A 169 -8.87 -10.01 0.48
N VAL A 170 -9.03 -11.01 1.35
CA VAL A 170 -7.99 -11.85 1.98
C VAL A 170 -6.94 -12.37 0.99
N SER A 171 -7.32 -12.56 -0.28
CA SER A 171 -6.45 -13.04 -1.36
C SER A 171 -5.31 -12.09 -1.76
N ILE A 172 -5.42 -10.78 -1.54
CA ILE A 172 -4.38 -9.81 -1.90
C ILE A 172 -3.35 -9.74 -0.79
N LEU A 173 -3.77 -9.37 0.43
CA LEU A 173 -2.90 -9.25 1.61
C LEU A 173 -2.11 -10.52 1.92
N GLN A 174 -2.73 -11.70 1.75
CA GLN A 174 -2.08 -12.99 2.01
C GLN A 174 -1.00 -13.31 0.96
N ARG A 175 -1.15 -12.84 -0.29
CA ARG A 175 -0.15 -12.99 -1.34
C ARG A 175 0.97 -11.92 -1.27
N MET A 176 0.71 -10.80 -0.58
CA MET A 176 1.70 -9.72 -0.39
C MET A 176 2.74 -10.03 0.68
N HIS A 177 2.37 -10.72 1.75
CA HIS A 177 3.34 -11.19 2.76
C HIS A 177 4.40 -12.13 2.16
N GLU A 178 4.13 -12.67 0.97
CA GLU A 178 5.02 -13.53 0.19
C GLU A 178 5.83 -12.77 -0.87
N VAL A 179 5.74 -11.43 -0.97
CA VAL A 179 6.62 -10.66 -1.86
C VAL A 179 7.90 -10.35 -1.09
N PRO A 180 9.00 -11.11 -1.30
CA PRO A 180 10.25 -10.84 -0.61
C PRO A 180 10.75 -9.44 -0.98
N SER A 181 11.18 -8.67 0.03
CA SER A 181 11.96 -7.46 -0.21
C SER A 181 13.25 -7.85 -0.93
N THR A 182 13.32 -7.55 -2.23
CA THR A 182 14.50 -7.77 -3.09
C THR A 182 15.64 -6.82 -2.78
N TRP A 183 15.44 -5.85 -1.89
CA TRP A 183 16.46 -4.87 -1.53
C TRP A 183 17.62 -5.52 -0.79
N SER A 184 18.80 -5.36 -1.39
CA SER A 184 20.09 -5.92 -0.97
C SER A 184 21.14 -4.84 -0.66
N GLY A 185 20.74 -3.57 -0.58
CA GLY A 185 21.63 -2.42 -0.38
C GLY A 185 22.17 -2.22 1.04
N LEU A 186 21.72 -3.01 2.03
CA LEU A 186 22.13 -2.88 3.43
C LEU A 186 23.67 -2.84 3.64
N PRO A 187 24.50 -3.67 2.98
CA PRO A 187 25.95 -3.60 3.14
C PRO A 187 26.55 -2.27 2.65
N SER A 188 26.00 -1.68 1.59
CA SER A 188 26.43 -0.37 1.09
C SER A 188 25.95 0.75 2.00
N LEU A 189 24.71 0.64 2.51
CA LEU A 189 24.15 1.57 3.49
C LEU A 189 24.98 1.59 4.80
N LYS A 190 25.54 0.47 5.22
CA LYS A 190 26.40 0.37 6.42
C LYS A 190 27.90 0.59 6.17
N SER A 191 28.27 0.93 4.94
CA SER A 191 29.68 1.03 4.59
C SER A 191 30.35 2.18 5.32
N SER A 192 31.57 1.94 5.81
CA SER A 192 32.45 3.01 6.32
C SER A 192 33.08 3.83 5.19
N ASP A 193 33.00 3.36 3.95
CA ASP A 193 33.37 4.13 2.76
C ASP A 193 32.27 5.16 2.48
N GLU A 194 32.62 6.44 2.62
CA GLU A 194 31.69 7.55 2.51
C GLU A 194 31.06 7.66 1.11
N ASP A 195 31.83 7.39 0.05
CA ASP A 195 31.32 7.50 -1.33
C ASP A 195 30.33 6.38 -1.63
N ARG A 196 30.65 5.16 -1.17
CA ARG A 196 29.74 4.00 -1.27
C ARG A 196 28.47 4.20 -0.45
N HIS A 197 28.59 4.73 0.76
CA HIS A 197 27.46 5.02 1.63
C HIS A 197 26.55 6.10 1.03
N HIS A 198 27.13 7.22 0.58
CA HIS A 198 26.38 8.30 -0.05
C HIS A 198 25.74 7.88 -1.38
N SER A 199 26.40 7.04 -2.17
CA SER A 199 25.81 6.50 -3.39
C SER A 199 24.59 5.62 -3.10
N GLU A 200 24.61 4.80 -2.04
CA GLU A 200 23.42 3.99 -1.67
C GLU A 200 22.29 4.87 -1.15
N LEU A 201 22.60 5.87 -0.32
CA LEU A 201 21.59 6.84 0.14
C LEU A 201 20.96 7.62 -1.01
N TYR A 202 21.77 8.05 -1.98
CA TYR A 202 21.30 8.71 -3.19
C TYR A 202 20.30 7.83 -3.95
N ASN A 203 20.67 6.57 -4.19
CA ASN A 203 19.81 5.60 -4.86
C ASN A 203 18.50 5.39 -4.10
N LEU A 204 18.56 5.18 -2.77
CA LEU A 204 17.37 5.01 -1.94
C LEU A 204 16.44 6.21 -1.99
N PHE A 205 16.96 7.43 -1.86
CA PHE A 205 16.14 8.65 -1.89
C PHE A 205 15.55 8.92 -3.28
N HIS A 206 16.33 8.68 -4.34
CA HIS A 206 15.84 8.75 -5.71
C HIS A 206 14.67 7.78 -5.95
N CYS A 207 14.87 6.51 -5.60
CA CYS A 207 13.86 5.47 -5.78
C CYS A 207 12.61 5.75 -4.94
N LEU A 208 12.78 6.17 -3.69
CA LEU A 208 11.66 6.50 -2.79
C LEU A 208 10.83 7.66 -3.36
N CYS A 209 11.49 8.71 -3.85
CA CYS A 209 10.83 9.84 -4.50
C CYS A 209 10.01 9.42 -5.74
N ARG A 210 10.55 8.49 -6.54
CA ARG A 210 9.85 7.94 -7.71
C ARG A 210 8.63 7.13 -7.30
N ASP A 211 8.77 6.26 -6.31
CA ASP A 211 7.72 5.32 -5.92
C ASP A 211 6.63 5.98 -5.10
N SER A 212 6.99 6.95 -4.25
CA SER A 212 6.02 7.77 -3.52
C SER A 212 5.12 8.56 -4.48
N ARG A 213 5.67 9.04 -5.61
CA ARG A 213 4.89 9.66 -6.68
C ARG A 213 3.86 8.69 -7.27
N LYS A 214 4.24 7.43 -7.50
CA LYS A 214 3.31 6.39 -7.99
C LYS A 214 2.21 6.12 -6.96
N VAL A 215 2.56 6.01 -5.69
CA VAL A 215 1.62 5.84 -4.57
C VAL A 215 0.62 7.00 -4.50
N ASP A 216 1.10 8.25 -4.51
CA ASP A 216 0.26 9.46 -4.54
C ASP A 216 -0.71 9.46 -5.73
N MET A 217 -0.19 9.16 -6.92
CA MET A 217 -1.01 9.07 -8.12
C MET A 217 -2.11 8.00 -7.98
N TYR A 218 -1.77 6.80 -7.52
CA TYR A 218 -2.72 5.71 -7.35
C TYR A 218 -3.80 6.03 -6.32
N ILE A 219 -3.42 6.60 -5.17
CA ILE A 219 -4.38 6.97 -4.12
C ILE A 219 -5.32 8.05 -4.63
N LYS A 220 -4.81 9.06 -5.33
CA LYS A 220 -5.66 10.09 -5.96
C LYS A 220 -6.63 9.50 -6.98
N ILE A 221 -6.23 8.51 -7.77
CA ILE A 221 -7.15 7.81 -8.69
C ILE A 221 -8.24 7.06 -7.90
N LEU A 222 -7.90 6.37 -6.81
CA LEU A 222 -8.89 5.69 -5.97
C LEU A 222 -9.86 6.68 -5.33
N ALA A 223 -9.35 7.79 -4.78
CA ALA A 223 -10.16 8.83 -4.17
C ALA A 223 -11.11 9.48 -5.19
N CYS A 224 -10.59 9.86 -6.35
CA CYS A 224 -11.34 10.39 -7.48
C CYS A 224 -12.53 9.48 -7.87
N ARG A 225 -12.30 8.16 -7.94
CA ARG A 225 -13.34 7.17 -8.26
C ARG A 225 -14.35 6.98 -7.13
N ALA A 226 -13.89 7.01 -5.87
CA ALA A 226 -14.77 6.91 -4.70
C ALA A 226 -15.67 8.14 -4.56
N CYS A 227 -15.11 9.34 -4.77
CA CYS A 227 -15.79 10.62 -4.67
C CYS A 227 -16.61 10.98 -5.93
N LYS A 228 -16.39 10.28 -7.05
CA LYS A 228 -16.94 10.62 -8.38
C LYS A 228 -16.54 12.02 -8.86
N THR A 229 -15.31 12.44 -8.56
CA THR A 229 -14.76 13.78 -8.85
C THR A 229 -13.54 13.74 -9.79
N CYS A 230 -13.58 12.80 -10.74
CA CYS A 230 -12.67 12.75 -11.89
C CYS A 230 -13.13 13.71 -12.99
#